data_AF-A0A7R7ZMZ2-F1
#
_entry.id   AF-A0A7R7ZMZ2-F1
#
_cell.length_a   1.000
_cell.length_b   1.000
_cell.length_c   1.000
_cell.angle_alpha   90.00
_cell.angle_beta   90.00
_cell.angle_gamma   90.00
#
_symmetry.space_group_name_H-M   'P 1'
#
loop_
_entity.id
_entity.type
_entity.pdbx_description
1 polymer ?
#
loop_
_entity_poly.entity_id
_entity_poly.type
_entity_poly.pdbx_seq_one_letter_code
_entity_poly.pdbx_strand_id
1 'polypeptide(L)'
;MCDGQDITYGLIGHLKKDRKPCDVEYVRSVSEKTLLGLELQHQRGIVHTDLKPANILFSTAGVRQYDELMRPALNPAVLLEGVERDDNAPKYLVSPQQRRVRLDSMKTSNILAKVGDLAGALRSDQFDRILVTPLALHASELIDQRPWDDKIDIWTLGCLSN
;
A
#
# COMPACT_ATOMS: atom_id res chain seq x y z
N MET A 1 -23.37 -9.63 30.99
CA MET A 1 -22.83 -10.59 30.00
C MET A 1 -22.95 -9.90 28.66
N CYS A 2 -21.82 -9.39 28.16
CA CYS A 2 -21.76 -8.58 26.96
C CYS A 2 -21.47 -9.47 25.77
N ASP A 3 -22.42 -9.57 24.83
CA ASP A 3 -22.19 -10.18 23.52
C ASP A 3 -21.42 -9.19 22.64
N GLY A 4 -20.09 -9.28 22.69
CA GLY A 4 -19.21 -8.58 21.77
C GLY A 4 -19.28 -9.22 20.40
N GLN A 5 -20.15 -8.71 19.52
CA GLN A 5 -20.06 -8.99 18.10
C GLN A 5 -18.74 -8.44 17.56
N ASP A 6 -17.85 -9.36 17.20
CA ASP A 6 -16.53 -9.12 16.66
C ASP A 6 -16.64 -8.38 15.31
N ILE A 7 -16.51 -7.04 15.37
CA ILE A 7 -16.53 -6.10 14.24
C ILE A 7 -15.55 -6.44 13.11
N THR A 8 -14.57 -7.29 13.40
CA THR A 8 -13.53 -7.74 12.46
C THR A 8 -14.10 -8.62 11.35
N TYR A 9 -15.06 -9.51 11.67
CA TYR A 9 -15.67 -10.41 10.67
C TYR A 9 -16.68 -9.69 9.77
N GLY A 10 -17.38 -8.69 10.31
CA GLY A 10 -18.32 -7.85 9.54
C GLY A 10 -17.63 -7.00 8.48
N LEU A 11 -16.45 -6.44 8.79
CA LEU A 11 -15.65 -5.67 7.84
C LEU A 11 -15.05 -6.55 6.73
N ILE A 12 -14.51 -7.72 7.07
CA ILE A 12 -13.96 -8.66 6.07
C ILE A 12 -15.05 -9.18 5.12
N GLY A 13 -16.26 -9.43 5.64
CA GLY A 13 -17.43 -9.82 4.84
C GLY A 13 -17.90 -8.70 3.89
N HIS A 14 -17.92 -7.45 4.34
CA HIS A 14 -18.26 -6.29 3.48
C HIS A 14 -17.18 -6.00 2.43
N LEU A 15 -15.90 -6.18 2.76
CA LEU A 15 -14.79 -5.96 1.82
C LEU A 15 -14.69 -7.01 0.71
N LYS A 16 -15.25 -8.21 0.92
CA LYS A 16 -15.31 -9.28 -0.10
C LYS A 16 -16.49 -9.15 -1.07
N LYS A 17 -17.60 -8.51 -0.67
CA LYS A 17 -18.85 -8.56 -1.43
C LYS A 17 -18.86 -7.70 -2.70
N ASP A 18 -18.01 -6.67 -2.77
CA ASP A 18 -18.00 -5.69 -3.87
C ASP A 18 -16.69 -5.63 -4.69
N ARG A 19 -15.75 -6.57 -4.47
CA ARG A 19 -14.52 -6.61 -5.28
C ARG A 19 -14.80 -7.35 -6.58
N LYS A 20 -15.07 -6.59 -7.66
CA LYS A 20 -14.89 -7.09 -9.02
C LYS A 20 -13.44 -7.62 -9.13
N PRO A 21 -13.22 -8.85 -9.65
CA PRO A 21 -11.88 -9.34 -9.91
C PRO A 21 -11.09 -8.33 -10.74
N CYS A 22 -9.84 -8.08 -10.34
CA CYS A 22 -8.97 -7.19 -11.08
C CYS A 22 -8.67 -7.82 -12.45
N ASP A 23 -8.52 -6.99 -13.50
CA ASP A 23 -8.18 -7.47 -14.83
C ASP A 23 -6.82 -8.21 -14.77
N VAL A 24 -6.76 -9.42 -15.31
CA VAL A 24 -5.55 -10.24 -15.32
C VAL A 24 -4.40 -9.52 -16.03
N GLU A 25 -4.68 -8.76 -17.08
CA GLU A 25 -3.67 -7.96 -17.78
C GLU A 25 -3.14 -6.83 -16.90
N TYR A 26 -4.01 -6.24 -16.07
CA TYR A 26 -3.63 -5.20 -15.12
C TYR A 26 -2.72 -5.77 -14.03
N VAL A 27 -3.12 -6.88 -13.39
CA VAL A 27 -2.34 -7.54 -12.35
C VAL A 27 -0.97 -7.94 -12.91
N ARG A 28 -0.93 -8.56 -14.09
CA ARG A 28 0.32 -8.94 -14.75
C ARG A 28 1.23 -7.73 -14.96
N SER A 29 0.70 -6.63 -15.51
CA SER A 29 1.50 -5.43 -15.77
C SER A 29 2.05 -4.81 -14.49
N VAL A 30 1.27 -4.79 -13.41
CA VAL A 30 1.72 -4.24 -12.11
C VAL A 30 2.77 -5.14 -11.47
N SER A 31 2.54 -6.45 -11.45
CA SER A 31 3.48 -7.42 -10.90
C SER A 31 4.81 -7.40 -11.66
N GLU A 32 4.79 -7.30 -12.99
CA GLU A 32 6.01 -7.17 -13.80
C GLU A 32 6.84 -5.94 -13.39
N LYS A 33 6.22 -4.75 -13.30
CA LYS A 33 6.96 -3.54 -12.92
C LYS A 33 7.40 -3.56 -11.45
N THR A 34 6.63 -4.20 -10.58
CA THR A 34 7.00 -4.40 -9.18
C THR A 34 8.21 -5.33 -9.06
N LEU A 35 8.24 -6.44 -9.80
CA LEU A 35 9.38 -7.36 -9.86
C LEU A 35 10.65 -6.67 -10.36
N LEU A 36 10.57 -5.85 -11.41
CA LEU A 36 11.71 -5.05 -11.88
C LEU A 36 12.22 -4.08 -10.79
N GLY A 37 11.32 -3.49 -10.02
CA GLY A 37 11.68 -2.63 -8.89
C GLY A 37 12.36 -3.38 -7.76
N LEU A 38 11.86 -4.57 -7.41
CA LEU A 38 12.44 -5.44 -6.38
C LEU A 38 13.80 -5.98 -6.82
N GLU A 39 13.94 -6.46 -8.06
CA GLU A 39 15.22 -6.92 -8.62
C GLU A 39 16.30 -5.84 -8.48
N LEU A 40 15.95 -4.58 -8.79
CA LEU A 40 16.85 -3.45 -8.69
C LEU A 40 17.29 -3.14 -7.24
N GLN A 41 16.39 -3.34 -6.27
CA GLN A 41 16.68 -3.19 -4.84
C GLN A 41 17.56 -4.34 -4.35
N HIS A 42 17.19 -5.57 -4.68
CA HIS A 42 17.89 -6.80 -4.30
C HIS A 42 19.33 -6.82 -4.84
N GLN A 43 19.54 -6.39 -6.09
CA GLN A 43 20.89 -6.20 -6.67
C GLN A 43 21.75 -5.18 -5.91
N ARG A 44 21.14 -4.26 -5.17
CA ARG A 44 21.83 -3.29 -4.29
C ARG A 44 21.91 -3.74 -2.83
N GLY A 45 21.50 -4.98 -2.54
CA GLY A 45 21.44 -5.51 -1.18
C GLY A 45 20.41 -4.81 -0.31
N ILE A 46 19.30 -4.36 -0.90
CA ILE A 46 18.17 -3.75 -0.18
C ILE A 46 16.99 -4.73 -0.26
N VAL A 47 16.46 -5.13 0.89
CA VAL A 47 15.23 -5.91 1.04
C VAL A 47 14.12 -4.99 1.52
N HIS A 48 12.98 -4.99 0.86
CA HIS A 48 11.90 -4.03 1.12
C HIS A 48 11.22 -4.28 2.47
N THR A 49 10.87 -5.53 2.75
CA THR A 49 10.21 -6.05 3.98
C THR A 49 8.82 -5.50 4.30
N ASP A 50 8.44 -4.30 3.85
CA ASP A 50 7.09 -3.73 4.03
C ASP A 50 6.33 -3.63 2.70
N LEU A 51 6.43 -4.65 1.84
CA LEU A 51 5.75 -4.60 0.55
C LEU A 51 4.23 -4.74 0.74
N LYS A 52 3.49 -3.71 0.36
CA LYS A 52 2.03 -3.63 0.44
C LYS A 52 1.48 -2.79 -0.70
N PRO A 53 0.17 -2.91 -1.05
CA PRO A 53 -0.40 -2.17 -2.17
C PRO A 53 -0.25 -0.64 -2.06
N ALA A 54 -0.24 -0.10 -0.84
CA ALA A 54 -0.02 1.34 -0.60
C ALA A 54 1.41 1.80 -0.94
N ASN A 55 2.38 0.88 -1.00
CA ASN A 55 3.78 1.13 -1.32
C ASN A 55 4.09 0.87 -2.81
N ILE A 56 3.07 0.48 -3.60
CA ILE A 56 3.17 0.38 -5.06
C ILE A 56 2.53 1.63 -5.67
N LEU A 57 3.38 2.55 -6.10
CA LEU A 57 2.99 3.86 -6.62
C LEU A 57 2.76 3.79 -8.12
N PHE A 58 1.73 4.48 -8.60
CA PHE A 58 1.40 4.56 -10.02
C PHE A 58 1.76 5.92 -10.57
N SER A 59 2.39 5.95 -11.74
CA SER A 59 2.62 7.18 -12.47
C SER A 59 1.28 7.80 -12.86
N THR A 60 1.14 9.10 -12.63
CA THR A 60 0.00 9.89 -13.10
C THR A 60 0.20 10.42 -14.52
N ALA A 61 1.31 10.06 -15.19
CA ALA A 61 1.58 10.47 -16.57
C ALA A 61 0.46 9.96 -17.49
N GLY A 62 -0.29 10.89 -18.09
CA GLY A 62 -1.40 10.58 -18.98
C GLY A 62 -2.77 10.44 -18.30
N VAL A 63 -2.88 10.68 -16.99
CA VAL A 63 -4.18 10.77 -16.30
C VAL A 63 -4.91 12.03 -16.78
N ARG A 64 -6.00 11.85 -17.54
CA ARG A 64 -6.76 12.94 -18.19
C ARG A 64 -7.50 13.91 -17.24
N GLN A 65 -7.36 13.73 -15.93
CA GLN A 65 -8.01 14.52 -14.89
C GLN A 65 -7.06 14.80 -13.70
N TYR A 66 -5.77 14.99 -13.99
CA TYR A 66 -4.76 15.23 -12.95
C TYR A 66 -5.14 16.38 -12.00
N ASP A 67 -5.62 17.50 -12.54
CA ASP A 67 -6.06 18.65 -11.74
C ASP A 67 -7.24 18.29 -10.83
N GLU A 68 -8.16 17.45 -11.30
CA GLU A 68 -9.28 17.00 -10.49
C GLU A 68 -8.83 16.05 -9.39
N LEU A 69 -7.92 15.12 -9.71
CA LEU A 69 -7.30 14.19 -8.77
C LEU A 69 -6.56 14.90 -7.64
N MET A 70 -5.85 15.99 -7.98
CA MET A 70 -5.02 16.76 -7.04
C MET A 70 -5.77 17.89 -6.31
N ARG A 71 -7.03 18.17 -6.67
CA ARG A 71 -7.83 19.19 -5.97
C ARG A 71 -8.10 18.74 -4.52
N PRO A 72 -7.57 19.44 -3.50
CA PRO A 72 -7.79 19.10 -2.10
C PRO A 72 -9.27 19.29 -1.73
N ALA A 73 -9.83 18.32 -1.01
CA ALA A 73 -11.15 18.48 -0.39
C ALA A 73 -10.95 19.18 0.95
N LEU A 74 -11.16 20.49 0.97
CA LEU A 74 -11.01 21.32 2.15
C LEU A 74 -12.31 21.31 2.96
N ASN A 75 -12.22 20.95 4.23
CA ASN A 75 -13.31 21.05 5.19
C ASN A 75 -12.96 22.11 6.23
N PRO A 76 -13.88 23.00 6.62
CA PRO A 76 -13.65 23.92 7.72
C PRO A 76 -13.22 23.16 8.97
N ALA A 77 -12.15 23.62 9.63
CA ALA A 77 -11.76 23.05 10.91
C ALA A 77 -12.83 23.44 11.95
N VAL A 78 -13.46 22.43 12.54
CA VAL A 78 -14.40 22.62 13.65
C VAL A 78 -13.61 22.48 14.95
N LEU A 79 -13.73 23.48 15.80
CA LEU A 79 -13.10 23.48 17.12
C LEU A 79 -13.86 22.54 18.04
N LEU A 80 -13.15 21.78 18.87
CA LEU A 80 -13.77 21.01 19.93
C LEU A 80 -14.39 21.95 20.96
N GLU A 81 -15.45 21.50 21.61
CA GLU A 81 -16.15 22.29 22.63
C GLU A 81 -15.19 22.67 23.78
N GLY A 82 -15.14 23.96 24.12
CA GLY A 82 -14.25 24.49 25.15
C GLY A 82 -12.81 24.81 24.70
N VAL A 83 -12.48 24.61 23.41
CA VAL A 83 -11.20 25.06 22.85
C VAL A 83 -11.36 26.47 22.29
N GLU A 84 -10.45 27.38 22.62
CA GLU A 84 -10.38 28.70 21.97
C GLU A 84 -9.50 28.63 20.73
N ARG A 85 -9.86 29.39 19.70
CA ARG A 85 -9.12 29.40 18.45
C ARG A 85 -7.88 30.27 18.63
N ASP A 86 -6.70 29.68 18.57
CA ASP A 86 -5.46 30.43 18.44
C ASP A 86 -5.12 30.71 16.97
N ASP A 87 -4.18 31.63 16.74
CA ASP A 87 -3.72 31.97 15.38
C ASP A 87 -2.88 30.86 14.73
N ASN A 88 -2.54 29.80 15.47
CA ASN A 88 -1.76 28.66 15.00
C ASN A 88 -2.64 27.53 14.45
N ALA A 89 -3.93 27.50 14.79
CA ALA A 89 -4.85 26.47 14.34
C ALA A 89 -5.20 26.61 12.85
N PRO A 90 -5.07 25.53 12.04
CA PRO A 90 -5.38 25.57 10.63
C PRO A 90 -6.86 25.89 10.40
N LYS A 91 -7.17 26.74 9.42
CA LYS A 91 -8.56 27.13 9.09
C LYS A 91 -9.34 26.01 8.42
N TYR A 92 -8.64 25.09 7.76
CA TYR A 92 -9.22 23.99 7.00
C TYR A 92 -8.44 22.70 7.24
N LEU A 93 -9.15 21.59 7.28
CA LEU A 93 -8.61 20.25 7.24
C LEU A 93 -8.73 19.70 5.81
N VAL A 94 -7.72 18.96 5.37
CA VAL A 94 -7.75 18.26 4.09
C VAL A 94 -8.27 16.84 4.33
N SER A 95 -9.38 16.45 3.69
CA SER A 95 -9.82 15.05 3.75
C SER A 95 -8.78 14.12 3.14
N PRO A 96 -8.59 12.90 3.69
CA PRO A 96 -7.78 11.87 3.05
C PRO A 96 -8.20 11.67 1.59
N GLN A 97 -7.28 11.89 0.66
CA GLN A 97 -7.54 11.75 -0.78
C GLN A 97 -7.29 10.33 -1.24
N GLN A 98 -7.99 9.37 -0.64
CA GLN A 98 -8.00 7.99 -1.14
C GLN A 98 -8.93 7.89 -2.36
N ARG A 99 -8.57 8.57 -3.43
CA ARG A 99 -9.30 8.46 -4.69
C ARG A 99 -8.92 7.12 -5.30
N ARG A 100 -9.88 6.19 -5.39
CA ARG A 100 -9.76 5.05 -6.31
C ARG A 100 -9.71 5.62 -7.72
N VAL A 101 -8.51 5.86 -8.23
CA VAL A 101 -8.32 6.08 -9.66
C VAL A 101 -8.71 4.76 -10.31
N ARG A 102 -9.92 4.71 -10.89
CA ARG A 102 -10.29 3.63 -11.81
C ARG A 102 -9.38 3.78 -13.01
N LEU A 103 -8.29 3.03 -13.01
CA LEU A 103 -7.40 2.86 -14.16
C LEU A 103 -8.11 2.12 -15.31
N ASP A 104 -9.41 1.82 -15.18
CA ASP A 104 -10.32 1.22 -16.16
C ASP A 104 -10.25 1.81 -17.58
N SER A 105 -9.74 3.04 -17.75
CA SER A 105 -9.56 3.67 -19.06
C SER A 105 -8.11 3.73 -19.57
N MET A 106 -7.13 3.36 -18.74
CA MET A 106 -5.73 3.26 -19.16
C MET A 106 -5.47 1.90 -19.79
N LYS A 107 -4.87 1.90 -20.97
CA LYS A 107 -4.29 0.67 -21.53
C LYS A 107 -3.24 0.15 -20.55
N THR A 108 -3.26 -1.16 -20.30
CA THR A 108 -2.34 -1.84 -19.39
C THR A 108 -0.87 -1.59 -19.76
N SER A 109 -0.56 -1.46 -21.06
CA SER A 109 0.75 -1.09 -21.58
C SER A 109 1.32 0.24 -21.05
N ASN A 110 0.46 1.13 -20.53
CA ASN A 110 0.84 2.46 -20.06
C ASN A 110 0.95 2.54 -18.54
N ILE A 111 0.71 1.42 -17.84
CA ILE A 111 0.84 1.37 -16.39
C ILE A 111 2.32 1.40 -16.04
N LEU A 112 2.75 2.50 -15.42
CA LEU A 112 4.07 2.61 -14.81
C LEU A 112 3.90 2.54 -13.29
N ALA A 113 4.12 1.34 -12.73
CA ALA A 113 4.17 1.13 -11.28
C ALA A 113 5.62 1.22 -10.78
N LYS A 114 5.81 1.73 -9.56
CA LYS A 114 7.09 1.86 -8.87
C LYS A 114 6.96 1.47 -7.41
N VAL A 115 7.93 0.74 -6.90
CA VAL A 115 8.02 0.43 -5.46
C VAL A 115 8.52 1.67 -4.72
N GLY A 116 7.82 2.06 -3.66
CA GLY A 116 8.17 3.20 -2.80
C GLY A 116 8.09 2.83 -1.32
N ASP A 117 8.38 3.81 -0.46
CA ASP A 117 8.43 3.67 1.00
C ASP A 117 9.44 2.63 1.51
N LEU A 118 10.69 3.06 1.67
CA LEU A 118 11.80 2.25 2.16
C LEU A 118 12.08 2.47 3.66
N ALA A 119 11.16 3.09 4.41
CA ALA A 119 11.39 3.36 5.84
C ALA A 119 11.56 2.07 6.67
N GLY A 120 10.93 0.98 6.22
CA GLY A 120 11.07 -0.36 6.79
C GLY A 120 12.10 -1.24 6.09
N ALA A 121 12.79 -0.75 5.05
CA ALA A 121 13.72 -1.58 4.30
C ALA A 121 14.97 -1.94 5.11
N LEU A 122 15.47 -3.15 4.89
CA LEU A 122 16.68 -3.68 5.52
C LEU A 122 17.76 -3.90 4.47
N ARG A 123 19.02 -3.82 4.90
CA ARG A 123 20.11 -4.31 4.06
C ARG A 123 20.18 -5.83 4.12
N SER A 124 20.64 -6.45 3.03
CA SER A 124 20.87 -7.90 2.93
C SER A 124 22.02 -8.40 3.83
N ASP A 125 22.60 -7.54 4.67
CA ASP A 125 23.58 -7.89 5.70
C ASP A 125 23.04 -7.63 7.12
N GLN A 126 21.77 -7.22 7.27
CA GLN A 126 21.12 -6.81 8.53
C GLN A 126 19.96 -7.75 8.92
N PHE A 127 20.20 -9.06 8.90
CA PHE A 127 19.18 -10.07 9.20
C PHE A 127 18.79 -10.17 10.69
N ASP A 128 19.50 -9.45 11.55
CA ASP A 128 19.29 -9.37 13.00
C ASP A 128 18.25 -8.31 13.41
N ARG A 129 17.80 -7.48 12.47
CA ARG A 129 16.80 -6.43 12.72
C ARG A 129 15.37 -6.94 12.64
N ILE A 130 14.47 -6.26 13.36
CA ILE A 130 13.04 -6.57 13.38
C ILE A 130 12.45 -6.32 11.98
N LEU A 131 11.92 -7.38 11.37
CA LEU A 131 11.15 -7.25 10.14
C LEU A 131 9.80 -6.60 10.43
N VAL A 132 9.39 -5.73 9.51
CA VAL A 132 8.07 -5.08 9.55
C VAL A 132 7.04 -5.79 8.68
N THR A 133 7.42 -6.88 8.01
CA THR A 133 6.50 -7.70 7.20
C THR A 133 5.33 -8.18 8.05
N PRO A 134 4.07 -7.91 7.67
CA PRO A 134 2.91 -8.41 8.40
C PRO A 134 2.89 -9.93 8.47
N LEU A 135 2.52 -10.50 9.63
CA LEU A 135 2.47 -11.96 9.87
C LEU A 135 1.67 -12.72 8.80
N ALA A 136 0.58 -12.14 8.30
CA ALA A 136 -0.26 -12.75 7.26
C ALA A 136 0.43 -12.89 5.89
N LEU A 137 1.58 -12.23 5.70
CA LEU A 137 2.37 -12.23 4.47
C LEU A 137 3.75 -12.87 4.66
N HIS A 138 3.99 -13.50 5.82
CA HIS A 138 5.27 -14.14 6.10
C HIS A 138 5.52 -15.30 5.14
N ALA A 139 6.73 -15.33 4.58
CA ALA A 139 7.25 -16.49 3.90
C ALA A 139 7.43 -17.65 4.88
N SER A 140 7.44 -18.88 4.37
CA SER A 140 7.54 -20.08 5.21
C SER A 140 8.78 -20.08 6.11
N GLU A 141 9.90 -19.58 5.61
CA GLU A 141 11.17 -19.45 6.33
C GLU A 141 11.08 -18.43 7.48
N LEU A 142 10.26 -17.39 7.34
CA LEU A 142 9.99 -16.45 8.44
C LEU A 142 9.11 -17.10 9.52
N ILE A 143 8.09 -17.87 9.11
CA ILE A 143 7.20 -18.59 10.03
C ILE A 143 8.00 -19.64 10.82
N ASP A 144 8.86 -20.39 10.12
CA ASP A 144 9.70 -21.44 10.70
C ASP A 144 10.94 -20.89 11.44
N GLN A 145 11.14 -19.57 11.49
CA GLN A 145 12.31 -18.91 12.07
C GLN A 145 13.65 -19.40 11.49
N ARG A 146 13.65 -19.71 10.19
CA ARG A 146 14.84 -20.09 9.43
C ARG A 146 15.55 -18.85 8.90
N PRO A 147 16.83 -19.00 8.48
CA PRO A 147 17.51 -17.95 7.73
C PRO A 147 16.66 -17.53 6.52
N TRP A 148 16.57 -16.22 6.31
CA TRP A 148 15.81 -15.60 5.24
C TRP A 148 16.73 -14.69 4.43
N ASP A 149 16.28 -14.34 3.22
CA ASP A 149 16.99 -13.47 2.30
C ASP A 149 16.02 -12.50 1.61
N ASP A 150 16.47 -11.87 0.54
CA ASP A 150 15.68 -10.95 -0.28
C ASP A 150 14.39 -11.58 -0.88
N LYS A 151 14.30 -12.92 -0.91
CA LYS A 151 13.14 -13.64 -1.50
C LYS A 151 11.86 -13.51 -0.70
N ILE A 152 11.91 -13.05 0.55
CA ILE A 152 10.70 -12.74 1.33
C ILE A 152 9.82 -11.68 0.65
N ASP A 153 10.41 -10.75 -0.10
CA ASP A 153 9.66 -9.75 -0.87
C ASP A 153 8.93 -10.39 -2.06
N ILE A 154 9.53 -11.42 -2.68
CA ILE A 154 8.93 -12.16 -3.79
C ILE A 154 7.74 -12.98 -3.31
N TRP A 155 7.88 -13.63 -2.14
CA TRP A 155 6.76 -14.30 -1.48
C TRP A 155 5.62 -13.31 -1.21
N THR A 156 5.95 -12.16 -0.61
CA THR A 156 4.98 -11.12 -0.28
C THR A 156 4.24 -10.64 -1.54
N LEU A 157 4.94 -10.41 -2.65
CA LEU A 157 4.31 -10.05 -3.92
C LEU A 157 3.37 -11.14 -4.45
N GLY A 158 3.75 -12.42 -4.30
CA GLY A 158 2.89 -13.56 -4.63
C GLY A 158 1.58 -13.54 -3.85
N CYS A 159 1.64 -13.29 -2.53
CA CYS A 159 0.46 -13.14 -1.70
C CYS A 159 -0.44 -11.97 -2.11
N LEU A 160 0.14 -10.85 -2.58
CA LEU A 160 -0.60 -9.67 -3.03
C LEU A 160 -1.27 -9.84 -4.41
N SER A 161 -0.85 -10.83 -5.19
CA SER A 161 -1.31 -11.05 -6.57
C SER A 161 -2.48 -12.06 -6.69
N ASN A 162 -2.98 -12.57 -5.56
CA ASN A 162 -4.04 -13.59 -5.47
C ASN A 162 -5.44 -13.01 -5.23
#